data_AF-A0A920K992-F1
#
_entry.id   AF-A0A920K992-F1
#
_cell.length_a   1.000
_cell.length_b   1.000
_cell.length_c   1.000
_cell.angle_alpha   90.00
_cell.angle_beta   90.00
_cell.angle_gamma   90.00
#
_symmetry.space_group_name_H-M   'P 1'
#
loop_
_entity.id
_entity.type
_entity.pdbx_description
1 polymer ?
#
loop_
_entity_poly.entity_id
_entity_poly.type
_entity_poly.pdbx_seq_one_letter_code
_entity_poly.pdbx_strand_id
1 'polypeptide(L)' 'MFNRLPNIIRKPITFYFDNEPIEALEGDTIASALLSAGIVDFRKSGFYKKGPMPYGNLLLMFSRS' A
#
# COMPACT_ATOMS: atom_id res chain seq x y z
N MET A 1 35.31 5.57 -14.34
CA MET A 1 35.34 4.16 -13.89
C MET A 1 34.12 3.91 -13.04
N PHE A 2 33.29 2.92 -13.37
CA PHE A 2 32.16 2.51 -12.51
C PHE A 2 32.69 1.55 -11.45
N ASN A 3 32.72 1.98 -10.20
CA ASN A 3 32.95 1.07 -9.09
C ASN A 3 31.73 0.16 -8.97
N ARG A 4 31.95 -1.16 -8.97
CA ARG A 4 30.89 -2.10 -8.65
C ARG A 4 30.41 -1.77 -7.24
N LEU A 5 29.09 -1.71 -7.06
CA LEU A 5 28.49 -1.54 -5.74
C LEU A 5 29.05 -2.65 -4.82
N PRO A 6 29.41 -2.31 -3.58
CA PRO A 6 29.85 -3.31 -2.61
C PRO A 6 28.78 -4.41 -2.51
N ASN A 7 29.20 -5.63 -2.21
CA ASN A 7 28.29 -6.76 -2.07
C ASN A 7 27.30 -6.47 -0.93
N ILE A 8 26.13 -5.92 -1.26
CA ILE A 8 25.09 -5.54 -0.29
C ILE A 8 24.39 -6.84 0.12
N ILE A 9 24.99 -7.54 1.07
CA ILE A 9 24.32 -8.62 1.79
C ILE A 9 23.34 -7.95 2.74
N ARG A 10 22.05 -7.97 2.41
CA ARG A 10 21.00 -7.43 3.27
C ARG A 10 20.65 -8.44 4.34
N LYS A 11 20.46 -7.98 5.57
CA LYS A 11 20.09 -8.83 6.71
C LYS A 11 18.62 -9.26 6.57
N PRO A 12 18.29 -10.55 6.76
CA PRO A 12 16.90 -11.00 6.80
C PRO A 12 16.21 -10.48 8.06
N ILE A 13 14.95 -10.06 7.90
CA ILE A 13 14.06 -9.61 8.98
C ILE A 13 12.68 -10.25 8.81
N THR A 14 11.95 -10.35 9.92
CA THR A 14 10.56 -10.83 9.92
C THR A 14 9.69 -9.82 10.65
N PHE A 15 8.55 -9.47 10.05
CA PHE A 15 7.52 -8.65 10.68
C PHE A 15 6.15 -9.29 10.49
N TYR A 16 5.11 -8.78 11.16
CA TYR A 16 3.77 -9.34 11.07
C TYR A 16 2.82 -8.39 10.33
N PHE A 17 2.05 -8.94 9.40
CA PHE A 17 0.97 -8.25 8.68
C PHE A 17 -0.29 -9.12 8.74
N ASP A 18 -1.42 -8.59 9.22
CA ASP A 18 -2.66 -9.35 9.43
C ASP A 18 -2.48 -10.66 10.24
N ASN A 19 -1.59 -10.64 11.24
CA ASN A 19 -1.15 -11.78 12.05
C ASN A 19 -0.36 -12.87 11.30
N GLU A 20 0.00 -12.65 10.03
CA GLU A 20 0.89 -13.53 9.29
C GLU A 20 2.34 -13.00 9.31
N PRO A 21 3.34 -13.88 9.53
CA PRO A 21 4.74 -13.48 9.46
C PRO A 21 5.17 -13.28 8.01
N ILE A 22 5.80 -12.14 7.75
CA ILE A 22 6.33 -11.75 6.44
C ILE A 22 7.86 -11.69 6.53
N GLU A 23 8.52 -12.47 5.67
CA GLU A 23 9.96 -12.43 5.49
C GLU A 23 10.36 -11.29 4.54
N ALA A 24 11.35 -10.50 4.93
CA ALA A 24 11.85 -9.38 4.15
C ALA A 24 13.35 -9.17 4.39
N LEU A 25 13.96 -8.28 3.61
CA LEU A 25 15.34 -7.88 3.81
C LEU A 25 15.42 -6.46 4.38
N GLU A 26 16.41 -6.22 5.22
CA GLU A 26 16.67 -4.88 5.77
C GLU A 26 16.89 -3.87 4.63
N GLY A 27 16.12 -2.78 4.68
CA GLY A 27 16.09 -1.75 3.64
C GLY A 27 15.00 -1.93 2.59
N ASP A 28 14.26 -3.05 2.60
CA ASP A 28 13.05 -3.18 1.80
C ASP A 28 11.95 -2.25 2.35
N THR A 29 11.15 -1.68 1.45
CA THR A 29 9.94 -0.97 1.85
C THR A 29 8.85 -1.97 2.26
N ILE A 30 7.90 -1.53 3.07
CA ILE A 30 6.74 -2.36 3.46
C ILE A 30 6.00 -2.87 2.21
N ALA A 31 5.78 -2.00 1.22
CA ALA A 31 5.10 -2.37 -0.02
C ALA A 31 5.87 -3.43 -0.82
N SER A 32 7.19 -3.27 -1.00
CA SER A 32 8.01 -4.25 -1.72
C SER A 32 8.07 -5.60 -1.00
N ALA A 33 8.15 -5.60 0.33
CA ALA A 33 8.13 -6.82 1.13
C ALA A 33 6.80 -7.58 0.98
N LEU A 34 5.67 -6.87 1.11
CA LEU A 34 4.35 -7.47 0.96
C LEU A 34 4.11 -8.00 -0.46
N LEU A 35 4.50 -7.26 -1.49
CA LEU A 35 4.43 -7.73 -2.88
C LEU A 35 5.30 -8.97 -3.12
N SER A 36 6.50 -9.01 -2.54
CA SER A 36 7.38 -10.18 -2.62
C SER A 36 6.77 -11.39 -1.91
N ALA A 37 5.99 -11.17 -0.85
CA ALA A 37 5.22 -12.20 -0.16
C ALA A 37 3.91 -12.59 -0.90
N GLY A 38 3.65 -12.01 -2.08
CA GLY A 38 2.46 -12.31 -2.89
C GLY A 38 1.19 -11.56 -2.46
N ILE A 39 1.30 -10.62 -1.53
CA ILE A 39 0.17 -9.82 -1.04
C ILE A 39 0.00 -8.61 -1.95
N VAL A 40 -1.11 -8.59 -2.70
CA VAL A 40 -1.47 -7.52 -3.64
C VAL A 40 -2.65 -6.67 -3.16
N ASP A 41 -3.41 -7.17 -2.18
CA ASP A 41 -4.58 -6.51 -1.59
C ASP A 41 -4.23 -5.95 -0.20
N PHE A 42 -3.84 -4.68 -0.13
CA PHE A 42 -3.33 -4.05 1.10
C PHE A 42 -4.42 -3.46 2.00
N ARG A 43 -5.50 -2.98 1.38
CA ARG A 43 -6.57 -2.27 2.08
C ARG A 43 -7.91 -2.72 1.52
N LYS A 44 -8.69 -3.40 2.33
CA LYS A 44 -10.13 -3.48 2.09
C LYS A 44 -10.66 -2.07 2.31
N SER A 45 -11.21 -1.44 1.28
CA SER A 45 -11.92 -0.18 1.44
C SER A 45 -12.96 -0.40 2.53
N GLY A 46 -13.04 0.51 3.50
CA GLY A 46 -14.19 0.53 4.39
C GLY A 46 -15.41 0.60 3.48
N PHE A 47 -16.33 -0.36 3.60
CA PHE A 47 -17.61 -0.29 2.92
C PHE A 47 -18.26 1.04 3.34
N TYR A 48 -18.04 2.10 2.57
CA TYR A 48 -19.05 3.13 2.45
C TYR A 48 -20.22 2.39 1.83
N LYS A 49 -21.17 1.97 2.68
CA LYS A 49 -22.48 1.54 2.23
C LYS A 49 -22.95 2.61 1.26
N LYS A 50 -22.91 2.30 -0.04
CA LYS A 50 -23.74 2.98 -1.02
C LYS A 50 -25.19 2.64 -0.65
N GLY A 51 -25.72 3.29 0.38
CA GLY A 51 -27.11 3.71 0.32
C GLY A 51 -27.27 4.59 -0.93
N PRO A 52 -28.49 4.75 -1.46
CA PRO A 52 -28.71 5.55 -2.65
C PRO A 52 -28.31 6.99 -2.34
N MET A 53 -27.06 7.35 -2.66
CA MET A 53 -26.57 8.70 -2.49
C MET A 53 -27.01 9.47 -3.74
N PRO A 54 -27.81 10.53 -3.58
CA PRO A 54 -28.37 11.25 -4.71
C PRO A 54 -27.24 12.05 -5.36
N TYR A 55 -26.65 11.53 -6.43
CA TYR A 55 -25.77 12.29 -7.32
C TYR A 55 -26.59 13.31 -8.14
N GLY A 56 -27.37 14.13 -7.45
CA GLY A 56 -28.29 15.09 -8.05
C GLY A 56 -27.94 16.55 -7.79
N ASN A 57 -27.08 16.91 -6.82
CA ASN A 57 -26.98 18.32 -6.40
C ASN A 57 -25.59 18.83 -5.93
N LEU A 58 -24.48 18.18 -6.30
CA LEU A 58 -23.15 18.77 -6.04
C LEU A 58 -22.68 19.74 -7.14
N LEU A 59 -23.40 19.84 -8.27
CA LEU A 59 -23.08 20.75 -9.36
C LEU A 59 -23.79 22.11 -9.30
N LEU A 60 -24.77 22.30 -8.41
CA LEU A 60 -25.53 23.55 -8.29
C LEU A 60 -24.99 24.54 -7.24
N MET A 61 -23.94 24.17 -6.49
CA MET A 61 -23.43 25.01 -5.40
C MET A 61 -22.36 26.02 -5.81
N PHE A 62 -21.95 26.03 -7.10
CA PHE A 62 -21.03 27.02 -7.69
C PHE A 62 -21.69 27.86 -8.80
N SER A 63 -23.02 28.00 -8.76
CA SER A 63 -23.70 28.97 -9.62
C SER A 63 -24.84 29.63 -8.86
N ARG A 64 -24.48 30.59 -8.01
CA ARG A 64 -25.13 31.89 -7.93
C ARG A 64 -24.27 32.84 -7.10
N SER A 65 -24.00 33.96 -7.75
CA SER A 65 -23.34 35.18 -7.27
C SER A 65 -24.03 35.79 -6.06
#